data_AF-A0A9E2ZDL5-F1
#
_entry.id   AF-A0A9E2ZDL5-F1
#
_cell.length_a   1.000
_cell.length_b   1.000
_cell.length_c   1.000
_cell.angle_alpha   90.00
_cell.angle_beta   90.00
_cell.angle_gamma   90.00
#
_symmetry.space_group_name_H-M   'P 1'
#
loop_
_entity.id
_entity.type
_entity.pdbx_description
1 polymer ?
#
loop_
_entity_poly.entity_id
_entity_poly.type
_entity_poly.pdbx_seq_one_letter_code
_entity_poly.pdbx_strand_id
1 'polypeptide(L)'
;MPEQDARRLVLQMGVSLDGIVAIPRGDGSVPVMEGEWGLPPEDPELTKLKLEWVREAGAHLMGRVTYEAMAGYWPTSTHAYAAPMNEIPKIVFSTTLERGD
;
A
#
# COMPACT_ATOMS: atom_id res chain seq x y z
N MET A 1 -22.76 4.73 -23.97
CA MET A 1 -21.98 5.49 -22.97
C MET A 1 -20.69 4.72 -22.71
N PRO A 2 -19.53 5.17 -23.20
CA PRO A 2 -18.28 4.39 -23.26
C PRO A 2 -17.47 4.36 -21.94
N GLU A 3 -17.96 4.96 -20.85
CA GLU A 3 -17.22 5.05 -19.59
C GLU A 3 -17.24 3.75 -18.75
N GLN A 4 -18.08 2.78 -19.11
CA GLN A 4 -18.28 1.54 -18.34
C GLN A 4 -17.20 0.46 -18.57
N ASP A 5 -16.36 0.59 -19.61
CA ASP A 5 -15.34 -0.42 -19.98
C ASP A 5 -13.90 -0.04 -19.55
N ALA A 6 -13.70 1.16 -18.99
CA ALA A 6 -12.39 1.60 -18.53
C ALA A 6 -12.05 1.02 -17.14
N ARG A 7 -10.82 0.51 -16.96
CA ARG A 7 -10.34 0.12 -15.63
C ARG A 7 -10.23 1.37 -14.75
N ARG A 8 -10.83 1.31 -13.57
CA ARG A 8 -10.79 2.40 -12.58
C ARG A 8 -9.40 2.52 -11.96
N LEU A 9 -8.88 3.74 -11.88
CA LEU A 9 -7.72 4.07 -11.07
C LEU A 9 -8.22 4.55 -9.70
N VAL A 10 -7.83 3.84 -8.64
CA VAL A 10 -8.27 4.13 -7.28
C VAL A 10 -7.06 4.52 -6.45
N LEU A 11 -7.17 5.63 -5.71
CA LEU A 11 -6.20 6.02 -4.69
C LEU A 11 -6.75 5.64 -3.32
N GLN A 12 -5.99 4.83 -2.59
CA GLN A 12 -6.25 4.52 -1.20
C GLN A 12 -5.01 4.89 -0.39
N MET A 13 -5.17 5.73 0.63
CA MET A 13 -4.08 6.13 1.50
C MET A 13 -4.60 6.64 2.84
N GLY A 14 -3.75 6.54 3.87
CA GLY A 14 -3.90 7.33 5.10
C GLY A 14 -3.26 8.71 4.91
N VAL A 15 -3.91 9.74 5.44
CA VAL A 15 -3.40 11.11 5.44
C VAL A 15 -3.81 11.79 6.75
N SER A 16 -2.90 12.56 7.35
CA SER A 16 -3.22 13.39 8.52
C SER A 16 -4.11 14.57 8.13
N LEU A 17 -4.71 15.23 9.12
CA LEU A 17 -5.59 16.39 8.88
C LEU A 17 -4.85 17.57 8.20
N ASP A 18 -3.55 17.71 8.47
CA ASP A 18 -2.66 18.71 7.89
C ASP A 18 -1.96 18.24 6.59
N GLY A 19 -2.35 17.08 6.05
CA GLY A 19 -1.95 16.64 4.71
C GLY A 19 -0.67 15.80 4.63
N ILE A 20 -0.19 15.24 5.74
CA ILE A 20 1.01 14.42 5.80
C ILE A 20 0.68 12.94 5.52
N VAL A 21 1.46 12.35 4.61
CA VAL A 21 1.22 10.99 4.06
C VAL A 21 2.35 10.01 4.36
N ALA A 22 3.42 10.48 5.00
CA ALA A 22 4.45 9.67 5.63
C ALA A 22 5.14 10.52 6.69
N ILE A 23 5.44 9.94 7.85
CA ILE A 23 6.33 10.56 8.84
C ILE A 23 7.75 10.07 8.56
N PRO A 24 8.71 10.95 8.21
CA PRO A 24 10.09 10.56 8.02
C PRO A 24 10.65 9.94 9.31
N ARG A 25 11.18 8.73 9.22
CA ARG A 25 11.98 8.14 10.30
C ARG A 25 13.45 8.47 10.10
N GLY A 26 14.17 8.69 11.19
CA GLY A 26 15.60 9.02 11.17
C GLY A 26 16.49 7.93 10.55
N ASP A 27 15.97 6.71 10.40
CA ASP A 27 16.62 5.57 9.73
C ASP A 27 16.26 5.44 8.24
N GLY A 28 15.48 6.37 7.69
CA GLY A 28 15.04 6.35 6.30
C GLY A 28 13.94 5.33 5.98
N SER A 29 13.42 4.62 6.99
CA SER A 29 12.30 3.70 6.80
C SER A 29 10.98 4.45 6.59
N VAL A 30 10.10 3.86 5.79
CA VAL A 30 8.74 4.36 5.57
C VAL A 30 7.76 3.38 6.19
N PRO A 31 6.86 3.82 7.09
CA PRO A 31 5.84 2.93 7.65
C PRO A 31 4.91 2.40 6.56
N VAL A 32 4.67 1.10 6.59
CA VAL A 32 3.81 0.35 5.66
C VAL A 32 2.39 0.23 6.21
N MET A 33 2.21 0.23 7.54
CA MET A 33 0.93 -0.01 8.22
C MET A 33 0.63 1.03 9.29
N GLU A 34 -0.65 1.36 9.54
CA GLU A 34 -1.09 2.36 10.53
C GLU A 34 -0.49 2.14 11.93
N GLY A 35 -0.35 0.89 12.38
CA GLY A 35 0.28 0.57 13.67
C GLY A 35 1.75 1.00 13.78
N GLU A 36 2.45 1.15 12.65
CA GLU A 36 3.82 1.66 12.64
C GLU A 36 3.86 3.19 12.83
N TRP A 37 2.79 3.91 12.49
CA TRP A 37 2.72 5.37 12.64
C TRP A 37 2.55 5.83 14.10
N GLY A 38 2.47 4.92 15.05
CA GLY A 38 2.11 5.23 16.44
C GLY A 38 0.62 5.60 16.58
N LEU A 39 -0.19 5.23 15.59
CA LEU A 39 -1.64 5.35 15.64
C LEU A 39 -2.23 4.13 16.38
N PRO A 40 -3.42 4.28 16.98
CA PRO A 40 -4.14 3.13 17.53
C PRO A 40 -4.35 2.06 16.43
N PRO A 41 -4.55 0.79 16.83
CA PRO A 41 -4.89 -0.26 15.88
C PRO A 41 -6.10 0.11 15.02
N GLU A 42 -6.06 -0.29 13.75
CA GLU A 42 -7.17 -0.11 12.82
C GLU A 42 -8.44 -0.81 13.34
N ASP A 43 -9.58 -0.16 13.16
CA ASP A 43 -10.87 -0.78 13.49
C ASP A 43 -11.10 -2.06 12.65
N PRO A 44 -11.50 -3.19 13.24
CA PRO A 44 -11.65 -4.45 12.52
C PRO A 44 -12.62 -4.40 11.32
N GLU A 45 -13.70 -3.62 11.40
CA GLU A 45 -14.65 -3.47 10.30
C GLU A 45 -14.05 -2.63 9.18
N LEU A 46 -13.26 -1.61 9.53
CA LEU A 46 -12.48 -0.84 8.55
C LEU A 46 -11.45 -1.72 7.85
N THR A 47 -10.74 -2.58 8.59
CA THR A 47 -9.79 -3.54 8.00
C THR A 47 -10.50 -4.46 7.00
N LYS A 48 -11.66 -5.01 7.36
CA LYS A 48 -12.43 -5.88 6.48
C LYS A 48 -12.83 -5.17 5.19
N LEU A 49 -13.38 -3.96 5.29
CA LEU A 49 -13.79 -3.16 4.14
C LEU A 49 -12.61 -2.82 3.21
N LYS A 50 -11.49 -2.36 3.78
CA LYS A 50 -10.27 -2.07 3.00
C LYS A 50 -9.73 -3.33 2.32
N LEU A 51 -9.79 -4.48 2.98
CA LEU A 51 -9.35 -5.76 2.42
C LEU A 51 -10.21 -6.19 1.22
N GLU A 52 -11.52 -5.96 1.26
CA GLU A 52 -12.41 -6.18 0.11
C GLU A 52 -11.97 -5.33 -1.09
N TRP A 53 -11.72 -4.04 -0.88
CA TRP A 53 -11.25 -3.14 -1.95
C TRP A 53 -9.88 -3.51 -2.52
N VAL A 54 -8.93 -3.84 -1.64
CA VAL A 54 -7.59 -4.28 -2.06
C VAL A 54 -7.67 -5.54 -2.91
N ARG A 55 -8.56 -6.48 -2.57
CA ARG A 55 -8.74 -7.73 -3.34
C ARG A 55 -9.39 -7.53 -4.70
N GLU A 56 -10.13 -6.45 -4.91
CA GLU A 56 -10.66 -6.08 -6.23
C GLU A 56 -9.58 -5.51 -7.17
N ALA A 57 -8.41 -5.12 -6.65
CA ALA A 57 -7.34 -4.54 -7.45
C ALA A 57 -6.71 -5.57 -8.39
N GLY A 58 -6.59 -5.21 -9.67
CA GLY A 58 -5.86 -6.02 -10.66
C GLY A 58 -4.34 -5.81 -10.62
N ALA A 59 -3.88 -4.68 -10.07
CA ALA A 59 -2.47 -4.35 -9.88
C ALA A 59 -2.33 -3.21 -8.87
N HIS A 60 -1.20 -3.16 -8.16
CA HIS A 60 -0.80 -2.02 -7.34
C HIS A 60 0.22 -1.16 -8.08
N LEU A 61 -0.03 0.15 -8.15
CA LEU A 61 0.88 1.11 -8.78
C LEU A 61 1.58 1.91 -7.68
N MET A 62 2.91 1.99 -7.73
CA MET A 62 3.68 2.68 -6.68
C MET A 62 5.05 3.16 -7.18
N GLY A 63 5.67 4.06 -6.41
CA GLY A 63 7.06 4.46 -6.61
C GLY A 63 8.04 3.50 -5.91
N ARG A 64 9.33 3.59 -6.27
CA ARG A 64 10.42 2.76 -5.72
C ARG A 64 10.43 2.70 -4.18
N VAL A 65 10.37 3.85 -3.50
CA VAL A 65 10.52 3.92 -2.04
C VAL A 65 9.41 3.14 -1.32
N THR A 66 8.16 3.29 -1.77
CA THR A 66 7.02 2.54 -1.22
C THR A 66 7.15 1.05 -1.52
N TYR A 67 7.58 0.70 -2.72
CA TYR A 67 7.80 -0.70 -3.10
C TYR A 67 8.85 -1.37 -2.21
N GLU A 68 10.02 -0.75 -2.02
CA GLU A 68 11.10 -1.30 -1.19
C GLU A 68 10.63 -1.52 0.26
N ALA A 69 9.91 -0.56 0.83
CA ALA A 69 9.34 -0.70 2.18
C ALA A 69 8.33 -1.86 2.27
N MET A 70 7.42 -1.96 1.30
CA MET A 70 6.41 -3.02 1.23
C MET A 70 7.02 -4.40 0.98
N ALA A 71 8.01 -4.51 0.09
CA ALA A 71 8.73 -5.75 -0.21
C ALA A 71 9.50 -6.26 1.01
N GLY A 72 10.06 -5.35 1.83
CA GLY A 72 10.70 -5.72 3.09
C GLY A 72 9.72 -6.18 4.19
N TYR A 73 8.45 -5.75 4.12
CA TYR A 73 7.47 -5.99 5.18
C TYR A 73 6.53 -7.18 4.91
N TRP A 74 5.83 -7.17 3.78
CA TRP A 74 4.70 -8.09 3.53
C TRP A 74 5.05 -9.58 3.46
N PRO A 75 6.20 -10.02 2.94
CA PRO A 75 6.53 -11.44 2.87
C PRO A 75 6.63 -12.13 4.22
N THR A 76 6.89 -11.36 5.30
CA THR A 76 7.04 -11.90 6.67
C THR A 76 5.87 -11.55 7.59
N SER A 77 4.94 -10.73 7.12
CA SER A 77 3.79 -10.29 7.91
C SER A 77 2.72 -11.38 8.00
N THR A 78 2.14 -11.54 9.19
CA THR A 78 0.96 -12.40 9.42
C THR A 78 -0.36 -11.63 9.32
N HIS A 79 -0.31 -10.35 8.94
CA HIS A 79 -1.50 -9.51 8.82
C HIS A 79 -2.39 -9.96 7.66
N ALA A 80 -3.71 -9.72 7.76
CA ALA A 80 -4.68 -10.12 6.72
C ALA A 80 -4.40 -9.49 5.33
N TYR A 81 -3.72 -8.34 5.29
CA TYR A 81 -3.29 -7.68 4.06
C TYR A 81 -2.11 -8.37 3.38
N ALA A 82 -1.34 -9.21 4.07
CA ALA A 82 -0.12 -9.80 3.52
C ALA A 82 -0.39 -10.64 2.27
N ALA A 83 -1.44 -11.46 2.27
CA ALA A 83 -1.80 -12.29 1.13
C ALA A 83 -2.05 -11.46 -0.16
N PRO A 84 -3.04 -10.54 -0.21
CA PRO A 84 -3.25 -9.76 -1.42
C PRO A 84 -2.10 -8.80 -1.75
N MET A 85 -1.37 -8.31 -0.74
CA MET A 85 -0.17 -7.49 -1.00
C MET A 85 0.94 -8.29 -1.66
N ASN A 86 1.10 -9.58 -1.36
CA ASN A 86 2.10 -10.44 -1.98
C ASN A 86 1.63 -11.01 -3.34
N GLU A 87 0.36 -11.38 -3.46
CA GLU A 87 -0.21 -12.05 -4.65
C GLU A 87 -0.49 -11.10 -5.81
N ILE A 88 -0.94 -9.87 -5.53
CA ILE A 88 -1.37 -8.93 -6.58
C ILE A 88 -0.13 -8.28 -7.23
N PRO A 89 -0.04 -8.27 -8.58
CA PRO A 89 1.10 -7.68 -9.29
C PRO A 89 1.36 -6.22 -8.90
N LYS A 90 2.64 -5.85 -8.81
CA LYS A 90 3.08 -4.47 -8.53
C LYS A 90 3.74 -3.87 -9.77
N ILE A 91 3.30 -2.68 -10.15
CA ILE A 91 3.89 -1.87 -11.21
C ILE A 91 4.64 -0.72 -10.53
N VAL A 92 5.97 -0.77 -10.61
CA VAL A 92 6.85 0.18 -9.93
C VAL A 92 7.37 1.21 -10.92
N PHE A 93 7.06 2.48 -10.67
CA PHE A 93 7.61 3.59 -11.43
C PHE A 93 8.91 4.07 -10.79
N SER A 94 10.01 4.00 -11.53
CA SER A 94 11.34 4.36 -11.03
C SER A 94 12.30 4.69 -12.17
N THR A 95 13.23 5.60 -11.90
CA THR A 95 14.40 5.87 -12.77
C THR A 95 15.69 5.27 -12.22
N THR A 96 15.66 4.72 -11.01
CA THR A 96 16.85 4.21 -10.29
C THR A 96 16.73 2.74 -9.90
N LEU A 97 15.56 2.12 -10.07
CA LEU A 97 15.36 0.71 -9.76
C LEU A 97 15.61 -0.09 -11.04
N GLU A 98 16.66 -0.90 -11.04
CA GLU A 98 17.05 -1.68 -12.23
C GLU A 98 16.29 -3.00 -12.35
N ARG A 99 15.88 -3.59 -11.22
CA ARG A 99 15.11 -4.84 -11.16
C ARG A 99 14.21 -4.85 -9.92
N GLY A 100 12.97 -5.30 -10.07
CA GLY A 100 12.10 -5.69 -8.96
C GLY A 100 12.11 -7.21 -8.78
N ASP A 101 11.79 -7.64 -7.57
CA ASP A 101 11.70 -9.02 -7.09
C ASP A 101 10.60 -9.82 -7.82
#